data_AF-A0A970HZC0-F1
#
_entry.id   AF-A0A970HZC0-F1
#
_cell.length_a   1.000
_cell.length_b   1.000
_cell.length_c   1.000
_cell.angle_alpha   90.00
_cell.angle_beta   90.00
_cell.angle_gamma   90.00
#
_symmetry.space_group_name_H-M   'P 1'
#
loop_
_entity.id
_entity.type
_entity.pdbx_description
1 polymer ?
#
loop_
_entity_poly.entity_id
_entity_poly.type
_entity_poly.pdbx_seq_one_letter_code
_entity_poly.pdbx_strand_id
1 'polypeptide(L)'
;MENVINEGHKILVFSSFVMHLNLFEKALAFKKIKYSILTGASTNREKIINSFQEDPANKVFLISLKAGGVGLNLTSADYVFILDPWWNPAAELQAVSRAHRIGQDKNVFIYRYISSGTLEEKIIKLQERKSKLAETFAATTNPLGVMDMDEILAIIE
;
A
#
# COMPACT_ATOMS: atom_id res chain seq x y z
N MET A 1 -1.27 -13.42 9.66
CA MET A 1 0.13 -12.95 9.72
C MET A 1 1.07 -14.02 10.24
N GLU A 2 0.82 -14.64 11.40
CA GLU A 2 1.70 -15.68 11.96
C GLU A 2 1.88 -16.89 11.04
N ASN A 3 0.81 -17.43 10.45
CA ASN A 3 0.91 -18.54 9.50
C ASN A 3 1.82 -18.22 8.31
N VAL A 4 1.64 -17.03 7.72
CA VAL A 4 2.47 -16.53 6.61
C VAL A 4 3.94 -16.41 7.03
N ILE A 5 4.22 -15.91 8.23
CA ILE A 5 5.57 -15.82 8.78
C ILE A 5 6.19 -17.22 8.98
N ASN A 6 5.40 -18.17 9.52
CA ASN A 6 5.84 -19.54 9.78
C ASN A 6 6.13 -20.32 8.48
N GLU A 7 5.41 -20.02 7.41
CA GLU A 7 5.66 -20.52 6.05
C GLU A 7 6.89 -19.87 5.38
N GLY A 8 7.52 -18.90 6.05
CA GLY A 8 8.78 -18.28 5.61
C GLY A 8 8.60 -17.08 4.69
N HIS A 9 7.37 -16.67 4.41
CA HIS A 9 7.02 -15.53 3.56
C HIS A 9 7.38 -14.18 4.19
N LYS A 10 7.59 -13.16 3.36
CA LYS A 10 7.93 -11.79 3.78
C LYS A 10 6.77 -10.85 3.49
N ILE A 11 6.48 -9.99 4.46
CA ILE A 11 5.24 -9.23 4.51
C ILE A 11 5.55 -7.73 4.47
N LEU A 12 4.84 -7.01 3.60
CA LEU A 12 4.72 -5.56 3.65
C LEU A 12 3.40 -5.17 4.33
N VAL A 13 3.46 -4.15 5.18
CA VAL A 13 2.28 -3.56 5.83
C VAL A 13 2.28 -2.08 5.56
N PHE A 14 1.28 -1.60 4.84
CA PHE A 14 1.10 -0.20 4.49
C PHE A 14 0.01 0.45 5.34
N SER A 15 0.27 1.68 5.77
CA SER A 15 -0.73 2.53 6.43
C SER A 15 -0.46 4.00 6.13
N SER A 16 -1.51 4.81 6.03
CA SER A 16 -1.40 6.27 5.97
C SER A 16 -1.10 6.91 7.33
N PHE A 17 -1.38 6.18 8.42
CA PHE A 17 -1.25 6.64 9.80
C PHE A 17 -0.05 6.00 10.49
N VAL A 18 0.96 6.81 10.84
CA VAL A 18 2.13 6.33 11.60
C VAL A 18 1.71 5.73 12.95
N MET A 19 0.67 6.28 13.58
CA MET A 19 0.12 5.70 14.82
C MET A 19 -0.34 4.25 14.65
N HIS A 20 -0.92 3.90 13.50
CA HIS A 20 -1.34 2.54 13.22
C HIS A 20 -0.13 1.62 13.12
N LEU A 21 0.92 2.04 12.42
CA LEU A 21 2.19 1.30 12.34
C LEU A 21 2.82 1.10 13.72
N ASN A 22 2.77 2.11 14.60
CA ASN A 22 3.30 2.00 15.97
C ASN A 22 2.53 0.96 16.83
N LEU A 23 1.25 0.74 16.56
CA LEU A 23 0.49 -0.33 17.24
C LEU A 23 0.98 -1.71 16.79
N PHE A 24 1.20 -1.89 15.48
CA PHE A 24 1.78 -3.11 14.93
C PHE A 24 3.20 -3.35 15.43
N GLU A 25 4.00 -2.28 15.50
CA GLU A 25 5.36 -2.32 16.05
C GLU A 25 5.38 -2.92 17.45
N LYS A 26 4.54 -2.40 18.35
CA LYS A 26 4.41 -2.91 19.73
C LYS A 26 4.03 -4.39 19.76
N ALA A 27 3.09 -4.79 18.90
CA ALA A 27 2.64 -6.18 18.83
C ALA A 27 3.75 -7.12 18.32
N LEU A 28 4.51 -6.70 17.29
CA LEU A 28 5.63 -7.47 16.75
C LEU A 28 6.77 -7.60 17.76
N ALA A 29 7.09 -6.51 18.47
CA ALA A 29 8.10 -6.50 19.53
C ALA A 29 7.72 -7.44 20.69
N PHE A 30 6.45 -7.40 21.13
CA PHE A 30 5.94 -8.32 22.16
C PHE A 30 6.08 -9.79 21.75
N LYS A 31 5.82 -10.09 20.47
CA LYS A 31 5.95 -11.44 19.89
C LYS A 31 7.39 -11.80 19.49
N LYS A 32 8.36 -10.91 19.71
CA LYS A 32 9.78 -11.07 19.31
C LYS A 32 9.96 -11.35 17.82
N ILE A 33 9.06 -10.82 16.98
CA ILE A 33 9.18 -10.91 15.53
C ILE A 33 10.07 -9.76 15.06
N LYS A 34 11.10 -10.07 14.27
CA LYS A 34 11.98 -9.05 13.70
C LYS A 34 11.28 -8.33 12.55
N TYR A 35 11.37 -7.00 12.57
CA TYR A 35 10.72 -6.13 11.59
C TYR A 35 11.61 -4.94 11.20
N SER A 36 11.30 -4.37 10.04
CA SER A 36 11.75 -3.05 9.60
C SER A 36 10.59 -2.06 9.64
N ILE A 37 10.88 -0.77 9.87
CA ILE A 37 9.88 0.30 9.79
C ILE A 37 10.43 1.49 9.00
N LEU A 38 9.64 1.98 8.03
CA LEU A 38 9.97 3.13 7.19
C LEU A 38 8.86 4.17 7.25
N THR A 39 9.19 5.34 7.80
CA THR A 39 8.30 6.50 7.86
C THR A 39 8.95 7.72 7.23
N GLY A 40 8.20 8.83 7.15
CA GLY A 40 8.74 10.11 6.69
C GLY A 40 9.93 10.61 7.52
N ALA A 41 10.00 10.22 8.81
CA ALA A 41 11.07 10.62 9.73
C ALA A 41 12.32 9.73 9.63
N SER A 42 12.28 8.64 8.86
CA SER A 42 13.42 7.73 8.71
C SER A 42 14.55 8.37 7.89
N THR A 43 15.75 8.42 8.46
CA THR A 43 16.94 9.05 7.83
C THR A 43 17.77 8.08 7.00
N ASN A 44 17.93 6.82 7.44
CA ASN A 44 18.79 5.84 6.77
C ASN A 44 17.98 4.78 6.01
N ARG A 45 17.26 5.24 4.97
CA ARG A 45 16.25 4.45 4.25
C ARG A 45 16.84 3.20 3.59
N GLU A 46 17.95 3.34 2.88
CA GLU A 46 18.62 2.21 2.19
C GLU A 46 18.98 1.08 3.15
N LYS A 47 19.56 1.42 4.31
CA LYS A 47 19.91 0.43 5.33
C LYS A 47 18.68 -0.34 5.84
N ILE A 48 17.54 0.34 6.03
CA ILE A 48 16.29 -0.29 6.48
C ILE A 48 15.75 -1.26 5.41
N ILE A 49 15.80 -0.83 4.14
CA ILE A 49 15.36 -1.64 3.00
C ILE A 49 16.25 -2.87 2.83
N ASN A 50 17.57 -2.70 2.83
CA ASN A 50 18.52 -3.79 2.70
C ASN A 50 18.38 -4.77 3.87
N SER A 51 18.20 -4.27 5.08
CA SER A 51 17.92 -5.13 6.24
C SER A 51 16.63 -5.94 6.09
N PHE A 52 15.61 -5.42 5.41
CA PHE A 52 14.41 -6.20 5.11
C PHE A 52 14.66 -7.20 3.98
N GLN A 53 15.40 -6.84 2.94
CA GLN A 53 15.60 -7.74 1.79
C GLN A 53 16.55 -8.91 2.12
N GLU A 54 17.69 -8.61 2.73
CA GLU A 54 18.81 -9.55 2.90
C GLU A 54 18.66 -10.45 4.12
N ASP A 55 18.06 -9.95 5.21
CA ASP A 55 17.94 -10.71 6.45
C ASP A 55 16.75 -11.70 6.37
N PRO A 56 16.98 -13.03 6.43
CA PRO A 56 15.89 -14.00 6.39
C PRO A 56 14.99 -13.96 7.63
N ALA A 57 15.50 -13.49 8.77
CA ALA A 57 14.74 -13.37 10.02
C ALA A 57 13.84 -12.13 10.03
N ASN A 58 14.16 -11.12 9.22
CA ASN A 58 13.32 -9.92 9.08
C ASN A 58 12.15 -10.21 8.14
N LYS A 59 11.00 -10.54 8.73
CA LYS A 59 9.82 -11.02 8.00
C LYS A 59 8.77 -9.95 7.74
N VAL A 60 8.82 -8.81 8.44
CA VAL A 60 7.76 -7.79 8.36
C VAL A 60 8.37 -6.42 8.10
N PHE A 61 7.82 -5.70 7.11
CA PHE A 61 8.16 -4.31 6.84
C PHE A 61 6.94 -3.40 6.99
N LEU A 62 6.97 -2.54 8.00
CA LEU A 62 5.98 -1.51 8.24
C LEU A 62 6.33 -0.24 7.43
N ILE A 63 5.45 0.21 6.56
CA ILE A 63 5.72 1.33 5.65
C ILE A 63 4.58 2.35 5.70
N SER A 64 4.91 3.61 5.96
CA SER A 64 3.92 4.67 5.82
C SER A 64 3.70 5.00 4.35
N LEU A 65 2.45 5.07 3.88
CA LEU A 65 2.11 5.39 2.48
C LEU A 65 2.65 6.76 2.05
N LYS A 66 2.73 7.72 2.98
CA LYS A 66 3.40 9.03 2.76
C LYS A 66 4.88 8.89 2.39
N ALA A 67 5.56 7.88 2.94
CA ALA A 67 6.96 7.57 2.63
C ALA A 67 7.11 6.56 1.47
N GLY A 68 6.01 5.96 1.00
CA GLY A 68 5.99 4.97 -0.08
C GLY A 68 6.12 5.54 -1.49
N GLY A 69 5.99 6.87 -1.67
CA GLY A 69 6.17 7.55 -2.96
C GLY A 69 7.62 7.66 -3.44
N VAL A 70 8.57 7.14 -2.68
CA VAL A 70 10.01 7.15 -3.00
C VAL A 70 10.37 5.79 -3.62
N GLY A 71 11.29 5.71 -4.58
CA GLY A 71 11.61 4.49 -5.33
C GLY A 71 12.18 3.34 -4.49
N LEU A 72 11.34 2.64 -3.74
CA LEU A 72 11.70 1.47 -2.94
C LEU A 72 11.71 0.22 -3.82
N ASN A 73 12.75 -0.61 -3.72
CA ASN A 73 12.76 -1.95 -4.28
C ASN A 73 12.39 -2.92 -3.14
N LEU A 74 11.28 -3.67 -3.26
CA LEU A 74 10.75 -4.52 -2.18
C LEU A 74 10.40 -5.94 -2.67
N THR A 75 11.16 -6.44 -3.63
CA THR A 75 10.93 -7.72 -4.32
C THR A 75 10.94 -8.95 -3.43
N SER A 76 11.55 -8.88 -2.25
CA SER A 76 11.60 -10.02 -1.33
C SER A 76 10.24 -10.38 -0.74
N ALA A 77 9.26 -9.47 -0.80
CA ALA A 77 7.93 -9.68 -0.24
C ALA A 77 6.97 -10.36 -1.22
N ASP A 78 6.13 -11.23 -0.68
CA ASP A 78 5.08 -11.98 -1.36
C ASP A 78 3.69 -11.71 -0.78
N TYR A 79 3.61 -11.04 0.38
CA TYR A 79 2.36 -10.60 0.99
C TYR A 79 2.36 -9.11 1.24
N VAL A 80 1.28 -8.43 0.85
CA VAL A 80 1.07 -7.00 1.06
C VAL A 80 -0.25 -6.79 1.78
N PHE A 81 -0.20 -6.18 2.95
CA PHE A 81 -1.37 -5.76 3.71
C PHE A 81 -1.50 -4.24 3.66
N ILE A 82 -2.68 -3.74 3.30
CA ILE A 82 -3.02 -2.33 3.30
C ILE A 82 -4.06 -2.15 4.41
N LEU A 83 -3.64 -1.50 5.49
CA LEU A 83 -4.42 -1.45 6.73
C LEU A 83 -5.55 -0.42 6.68
N ASP A 84 -5.39 0.62 5.86
CA ASP A 84 -6.34 1.70 5.72
C ASP A 84 -6.31 2.23 4.28
N PRO A 85 -7.48 2.50 3.67
CA PRO A 85 -7.57 2.95 2.29
C PRO A 85 -7.08 4.38 2.14
N TRP A 86 -6.29 4.63 1.09
CA TRP A 86 -5.76 5.96 0.79
C TRP A 86 -6.54 6.63 -0.34
N TRP A 87 -7.00 7.87 -0.19
CA TRP A 87 -7.89 8.54 -1.17
C TRP A 87 -7.35 8.62 -2.62
N ASN A 88 -6.04 8.54 -2.81
CA ASN A 88 -5.36 8.44 -4.10
C ASN A 88 -5.04 6.96 -4.48
N PRO A 89 -5.82 6.33 -5.38
CA PRO A 89 -5.61 4.93 -5.77
C PRO A 89 -4.28 4.72 -6.52
N ALA A 90 -3.80 5.70 -7.28
CA ALA A 90 -2.56 5.57 -8.04
C ALA A 90 -1.32 5.45 -7.13
N ALA A 91 -1.31 6.18 -6.02
CA ALA A 91 -0.24 6.10 -5.03
C ALA A 91 -0.19 4.71 -4.36
N GLU A 92 -1.36 4.11 -4.10
CA GLU A 92 -1.47 2.77 -3.55
C GLU A 92 -0.98 1.70 -4.54
N LEU A 93 -1.46 1.74 -5.79
CA LEU A 93 -0.97 0.84 -6.85
C LEU A 93 0.54 0.97 -7.05
N GLN A 94 1.07 2.20 -7.01
CA GLN A 94 2.50 2.44 -7.12
C GLN A 94 3.26 1.79 -5.96
N ALA A 95 2.79 1.93 -4.72
CA ALA A 95 3.42 1.31 -3.55
C ALA A 95 3.41 -0.23 -3.66
N VAL A 96 2.28 -0.81 -4.07
CA VAL A 96 2.13 -2.26 -4.28
C VAL A 96 3.01 -2.78 -5.42
N SER A 97 3.13 -2.01 -6.51
CA SER A 97 3.99 -2.36 -7.65
C SER A 97 5.47 -2.47 -7.29
N ARG A 98 5.89 -1.97 -6.12
CA ARG A 98 7.27 -2.14 -5.63
C ARG A 98 7.57 -3.54 -5.09
N ALA A 99 6.54 -4.26 -4.65
CA ALA A 99 6.63 -5.67 -4.29
C ALA A 99 6.56 -6.57 -5.54
N HIS A 100 5.76 -6.16 -6.53
CA HIS A 100 5.53 -6.92 -7.75
C HIS A 100 6.53 -6.52 -8.86
N ARG A 101 7.55 -7.35 -9.12
CA ARG A 101 8.49 -7.14 -10.22
C ARG A 101 8.28 -8.16 -11.34
N ILE A 102 8.21 -7.66 -12.58
CA ILE A 102 8.11 -8.48 -13.80
C ILE A 102 9.33 -9.41 -13.87
N GLY A 103 9.08 -10.72 -14.03
CA GLY A 103 10.11 -11.76 -14.08
C GLY A 103 10.39 -12.47 -12.75
N GLN A 104 9.60 -12.21 -11.71
CA GLN A 104 9.65 -12.94 -10.44
C GLN A 104 8.63 -14.10 -10.46
N ASP A 105 9.06 -15.32 -10.11
CA ASP A 105 8.19 -16.52 -10.08
C ASP A 105 7.21 -16.56 -8.89
N LYS A 106 7.32 -15.61 -7.95
CA LYS A 106 6.50 -15.57 -6.74
C LYS A 106 5.24 -14.77 -6.97
N ASN A 107 4.09 -15.39 -6.73
CA ASN A 107 2.81 -14.69 -6.63
C ASN A 107 2.84 -13.70 -5.46
N VAL A 108 2.40 -12.47 -5.71
CA VAL A 108 2.25 -11.42 -4.68
C VAL A 108 0.77 -11.30 -4.32
N PHE A 109 0.44 -11.56 -3.06
CA PHE A 109 -0.92 -11.44 -2.54
C PHE A 109 -1.13 -10.07 -1.91
N ILE A 110 -2.23 -9.41 -2.28
CA ILE A 110 -2.57 -8.08 -1.77
C ILE A 110 -3.89 -8.18 -1.01
N TYR A 111 -3.86 -7.77 0.26
CA TYR A 111 -5.02 -7.74 1.15
C TYR A 111 -5.28 -6.30 1.57
N ARG A 112 -6.48 -5.81 1.27
CA ARG A 112 -6.95 -4.49 1.69
C ARG A 112 -7.96 -4.65 2.81
N TYR A 113 -7.69 -4.05 3.97
CA TYR A 113 -8.63 -3.99 5.07
C TYR A 113 -9.50 -2.74 4.95
N ILE A 114 -10.80 -2.92 5.13
CA ILE A 114 -11.80 -1.86 5.10
C ILE A 114 -12.78 -2.14 6.25
N SER A 115 -12.96 -1.15 7.11
CA SER A 115 -13.86 -1.21 8.25
C SER A 115 -15.28 -0.86 7.84
N SER A 116 -16.19 -1.83 7.96
CA SER A 116 -17.60 -1.65 7.58
C SER A 116 -18.31 -0.61 8.43
N GLY A 117 -19.21 0.16 7.82
CA GLY A 117 -19.98 1.21 8.49
C GLY A 117 -19.15 2.43 8.92
N THR A 118 -17.94 2.59 8.38
CA THR A 118 -17.04 3.71 8.69
C THR A 118 -16.83 4.63 7.49
N LEU A 119 -16.11 5.73 7.70
CA LEU A 119 -15.69 6.64 6.63
C LEU A 119 -14.85 5.94 5.54
N GLU A 120 -14.20 4.82 5.86
CA GLU A 120 -13.36 4.07 4.91
C GLU A 120 -14.15 3.60 3.67
N GLU A 121 -15.44 3.27 3.82
CA GLU A 121 -16.29 2.92 2.68
C GLU A 121 -16.50 4.09 1.72
N LYS A 122 -16.59 5.33 2.23
CA LYS A 122 -16.70 6.52 1.38
C LYS A 122 -15.39 6.78 0.64
N ILE A 123 -14.25 6.49 1.27
CA ILE A 123 -12.93 6.61 0.64
C ILE A 123 -12.82 5.64 -0.54
N ILE A 124 -13.28 4.39 -0.40
CA ILE A 124 -13.30 3.41 -1.48
C ILE A 124 -14.18 3.89 -2.65
N LYS A 125 -15.40 4.37 -2.37
CA LYS A 125 -16.27 4.95 -3.42
C LYS A 125 -15.61 6.12 -4.15
N LEU A 126 -14.85 6.93 -3.43
CA LEU A 126 -14.09 8.04 -4.02
C LEU A 126 -12.92 7.54 -4.88
N GLN A 127 -12.21 6.48 -4.46
CA GLN A 127 -11.19 5.84 -5.29
C GLN A 127 -11.81 5.30 -6.60
N GLU A 128 -12.95 4.60 -6.53
CA GLU A 128 -13.65 4.06 -7.71
C GLU A 128 -14.02 5.16 -8.70
N ARG A 129 -14.60 6.25 -8.21
CA ARG A 129 -14.93 7.43 -9.03
C ARG A 129 -13.68 8.01 -9.70
N LYS A 130 -12.60 8.20 -8.95
CA LYS A 130 -11.33 8.73 -9.50
C LYS A 130 -10.70 7.81 -10.53
N SER A 131 -10.72 6.49 -10.30
CA SER A 131 -10.20 5.51 -11.26
C SER A 131 -11.01 5.49 -12.55
N LYS A 132 -12.35 5.45 -12.46
CA LYS A 132 -13.24 5.52 -13.63
C LYS A 132 -13.02 6.79 -14.45
N LEU A 133 -12.83 7.92 -13.76
CA LEU A 133 -12.53 9.18 -14.41
C LEU A 133 -11.19 9.08 -15.16
N ALA A 134 -10.12 8.65 -14.50
CA ALA A 134 -8.81 8.49 -15.12
C ALA A 134 -8.85 7.58 -16.36
N GLU A 135 -9.61 6.47 -16.32
CA GLU A 135 -9.81 5.58 -17.46
C GLU A 135 -10.49 6.29 -18.64
N THR A 136 -11.53 7.10 -18.36
CA THR A 136 -12.27 7.82 -19.41
C THR A 136 -11.40 8.86 -20.11
N PHE A 137 -10.56 9.57 -19.35
CA PHE A 137 -9.56 10.51 -19.90
C PHE A 137 -8.44 9.80 -20.68
N ALA A 138 -8.05 8.59 -20.28
CA ALA A 138 -7.03 7.82 -21.00
C ALA A 138 -7.55 7.20 -22.31
N ALA A 139 -8.83 6.84 -22.37
CA ALA A 139 -9.44 6.18 -23.52
C ALA A 139 -9.92 7.15 -24.63
N THR A 140 -10.09 8.44 -24.32
CA THR A 140 -10.80 9.37 -25.20
C THR A 140 -10.00 10.64 -25.47
N THR A 141 -9.89 11.05 -26.73
CA THR A 141 -9.20 12.29 -27.13
C THR A 141 -10.01 13.57 -26.78
N ASN A 142 -11.32 13.42 -26.52
CA ASN A 142 -12.19 14.50 -26.03
C ASN A 142 -13.11 14.01 -24.89
N PRO A 143 -12.56 13.81 -23.67
CA PRO A 143 -13.27 13.18 -22.56
C PRO A 143 -14.43 14.01 -22.00
N LEU A 144 -14.39 15.34 -22.15
CA LEU A 144 -15.45 16.24 -21.72
C LEU A 144 -16.68 16.22 -22.64
N GLY A 145 -16.55 15.71 -23.87
CA GLY A 145 -17.67 15.60 -24.82
C GLY A 145 -18.54 14.35 -24.61
N VAL A 146 -18.11 13.42 -23.77
CA VAL A 146 -18.78 12.14 -23.51
C VAL A 146 -19.48 12.12 -22.14
N MET A 147 -19.13 13.05 -21.25
CA MET A 147 -19.70 13.15 -19.91
C MET A 147 -20.92 14.07 -19.89
N ASP A 148 -21.94 13.71 -19.12
CA ASP A 148 -23.07 14.60 -18.84
C ASP A 148 -22.72 15.65 -17.76
N MET A 149 -23.59 16.65 -17.58
CA MET A 149 -23.35 17.72 -16.61
C MET A 149 -23.33 17.24 -15.15
N ASP A 150 -24.06 16.17 -14.82
CA ASP A 150 -24.09 15.60 -13.47
C ASP A 150 -22.79 14.85 -13.18
N GLU A 151 -22.21 14.18 -14.19
CA GLU A 151 -20.89 13.57 -14.12
C GLU A 151 -19.79 14.63 -13.97
N ILE A 152 -19.92 15.79 -14.64
CA ILE A 152 -18.98 16.91 -14.49
C ILE A 152 -19.07 17.53 -13.09
N LEU A 153 -20.28 17.75 -12.56
CA LEU A 153 -20.50 18.27 -11.20
C LEU A 153 -19.91 17.33 -10.13
N ALA A 154 -20.05 16.02 -10.32
CA ALA A 154 -19.50 15.01 -9.41
C ALA A 154 -17.96 14.94 -9.38
N ILE A 155 -17.25 15.63 -10.28
CA ILE A 155 -15.78 15.76 -10.26
C ILE A 155 -15.33 16.92 -9.35
N ILE A 156 -16.17 17.94 -9.18
CA ILE A 156 -15.83 19.21 -8.51
C ILE A 156 -16.16 19.16 -7.00
N GLU A 157 -17.14 18.36 -6.61
CA GLU A 157 -17.54 18.11 -5.20
C GLU A 157 -16.81 16.92 -4.55
#